data_AF-A0A947BW00-F1
#
_entry.id   AF-A0A947BW00-F1
#
_cell.length_a   1.000
_cell.length_b   1.000
_cell.length_c   1.000
_cell.angle_alpha   90.00
_cell.angle_beta   90.00
_cell.angle_gamma   90.00
#
_symmetry.space_group_name_H-M   'P 1'
#
loop_
_entity.id
_entity.type
_entity.pdbx_description
1 polymer ?
#
loop_
_entity_poly.entity_id
_entity_poly.type
_entity_poly.pdbx_seq_one_letter_code
_entity_poly.pdbx_strand_id
1 'polypeptide(L)'
;MPVIAVAIISVILLWLMNWFLLGRNRTLGSQARLPRQLIMFVLTVMSLLVLIILFPMTDSTRGQIITLLGLVITGVIALASTTFVANVMAGLMLNVVKSFSPGDFIRVGEQFGRVTERGLFHIEIQTEDRDLATLPNLHLATNPVTVVHKAGTIISAELSLGYDVPRIKIEELLKEAALKVDLVDPFVLVISLNDFSVVYRVSGFLADVTSLITARSNLKKYVLDVMHDNDIEIVSPSFMYQRQMPSWDKVIPKAQLSSAQIQAEEEIAPEEMIFDKATGAAELEDIRAQIEALVKKTEKMKKKKKTASADEKIELDKKIELASRQIEELSSQLEKKDDAQSEDEA
;
A
#
# COMPACT_ATOMS: atom_id res chain seq x y z
N MET A 1 29.82 -24.75 -50.20
CA MET A 1 28.61 -25.59 -50.29
C MET A 1 28.05 -26.03 -48.93
N PRO A 2 28.81 -26.59 -47.96
CA PRO A 2 28.21 -27.08 -46.71
C PRO A 2 27.60 -25.97 -45.83
N VAL A 3 28.20 -24.78 -45.86
CA VAL A 3 27.83 -23.65 -45.00
C VAL A 3 26.50 -23.01 -45.41
N ILE A 4 26.27 -22.89 -46.73
CA ILE A 4 25.01 -22.37 -47.27
C ILE A 4 23.87 -23.36 -46.97
N ALA A 5 24.14 -24.67 -47.07
CA ALA A 5 23.18 -25.70 -46.69
C ALA A 5 22.84 -25.62 -45.18
N VAL A 6 23.83 -25.45 -44.31
CA VAL A 6 23.62 -25.26 -42.86
C VAL A 6 22.79 -24.01 -42.57
N ALA A 7 23.09 -22.88 -43.22
CA ALA A 7 22.33 -21.64 -43.06
C ALA A 7 20.86 -21.80 -43.50
N ILE A 8 20.63 -22.48 -44.62
CA ILE A 8 19.28 -22.75 -45.14
C ILE A 8 18.54 -23.69 -44.17
N ILE A 9 19.19 -24.75 -43.69
CA ILE A 9 18.60 -25.69 -42.73
C ILE A 9 18.27 -24.99 -41.41
N SER A 10 19.14 -24.11 -40.92
CA SER A 10 18.90 -23.41 -39.66
C SER A 10 17.75 -22.41 -39.78
N VAL A 11 17.65 -21.70 -40.90
CA VAL A 11 16.51 -20.81 -41.20
C VAL A 11 15.20 -21.60 -41.34
N ILE A 12 15.22 -22.73 -42.05
CA ILE A 12 14.05 -23.62 -42.18
C ILE A 12 13.63 -24.18 -40.82
N LEU A 13 14.59 -24.61 -39.99
CA LEU A 13 14.33 -25.14 -38.65
C LEU A 13 13.71 -24.08 -37.75
N LEU A 14 14.26 -22.86 -37.72
CA LEU A 14 13.71 -21.74 -36.96
C LEU A 14 12.31 -21.35 -37.47
N TRP A 15 12.10 -21.35 -38.78
CA TRP A 15 10.79 -21.07 -39.38
C TRP A 15 9.75 -22.13 -39.01
N LEU A 16 10.10 -23.41 -39.08
CA LEU A 16 9.23 -24.54 -38.73
C LEU A 16 8.93 -24.54 -37.23
N MET A 17 9.91 -24.24 -36.38
CA MET A 17 9.76 -24.13 -34.94
C MET A 17 8.94 -22.91 -34.53
N ASN A 18 9.10 -21.78 -35.21
CA ASN A 18 8.24 -20.61 -35.06
C ASN A 18 6.79 -20.92 -35.47
N TRP A 19 6.60 -21.59 -36.61
CA TRP A 19 5.29 -22.03 -37.06
C TRP A 19 4.64 -23.02 -36.09
N PHE A 20 5.41 -23.95 -35.54
CA PHE A 20 4.93 -24.93 -34.58
C PHE A 20 4.60 -24.32 -33.21
N LEU A 21 5.49 -23.49 -32.66
CA LEU A 21 5.33 -22.88 -31.33
C LEU A 21 4.34 -21.71 -31.35
N LEU A 22 4.40 -20.82 -32.35
CA LEU A 22 3.57 -19.61 -32.41
C LEU A 22 2.41 -19.72 -33.41
N GLY A 23 2.57 -20.47 -34.50
CA GLY A 23 1.56 -20.59 -35.56
C GLY A 23 0.46 -21.61 -35.30
N ARG A 24 0.72 -22.69 -34.56
CA ARG A 24 -0.23 -23.81 -34.36
C ARG A 24 -1.39 -23.47 -33.42
N ASN A 25 -1.15 -22.65 -32.40
CA ASN A 25 -2.15 -22.35 -31.37
C ASN A 25 -2.40 -20.84 -31.26
N ARG A 26 -3.11 -20.29 -32.24
CA ARG A 26 -3.51 -18.86 -32.28
C ARG A 26 -4.51 -18.46 -31.20
N THR A 27 -5.14 -19.42 -30.52
CA THR A 27 -6.20 -19.23 -29.50
C THR A 27 -5.69 -19.24 -28.05
N LEU A 28 -4.38 -19.30 -27.81
CA LEU A 28 -3.84 -19.31 -26.45
C LEU A 28 -3.67 -17.89 -25.91
N GLY A 29 -4.09 -17.70 -24.66
CA GLY A 29 -4.03 -16.43 -23.94
C GLY A 29 -2.63 -15.81 -23.85
N SER A 30 -2.58 -14.52 -23.47
CA SER A 30 -1.34 -13.73 -23.38
C SER A 30 -0.22 -14.41 -22.57
N GLN A 31 -0.59 -15.20 -21.55
CA GLN A 31 0.33 -15.87 -20.62
C GLN A 31 1.27 -16.89 -21.30
N ALA A 32 0.86 -17.54 -22.39
CA ALA A 32 1.71 -18.52 -23.09
C ALA A 32 2.68 -17.89 -24.12
N ARG A 33 2.62 -16.58 -24.35
CA ARG A 33 3.41 -15.90 -25.39
C ARG A 33 4.85 -15.64 -24.95
N LEU A 34 5.05 -15.15 -23.73
CA LEU A 34 6.39 -14.87 -23.16
C LEU A 34 7.32 -16.08 -23.18
N PRO A 35 6.97 -17.26 -22.62
CA PRO A 35 7.89 -18.40 -22.59
C PRO A 35 8.27 -18.86 -24.00
N ARG A 36 7.34 -18.79 -24.97
CA ARG A 36 7.62 -19.15 -26.37
C ARG A 36 8.56 -18.16 -27.04
N GLN A 37 8.40 -16.87 -26.79
CA GLN A 37 9.32 -15.85 -27.30
C GLN A 37 10.74 -16.03 -26.74
N LEU A 38 10.86 -16.35 -25.44
CA LEU A 38 12.15 -16.66 -24.83
C LEU A 38 12.79 -17.92 -25.45
N ILE A 39 12.02 -18.99 -25.63
CA ILE A 39 12.49 -20.21 -26.31
C ILE A 39 12.97 -19.88 -27.72
N MET A 40 12.19 -19.12 -28.50
CA MET A 40 12.59 -18.72 -29.85
C MET A 40 13.84 -17.83 -29.87
N PHE A 41 13.98 -16.91 -28.91
CA PHE A 41 15.18 -16.10 -28.76
C PHE A 41 16.41 -16.97 -28.49
N VAL A 42 16.33 -17.91 -27.54
CA VAL A 42 17.41 -18.85 -27.22
C VAL A 42 17.77 -19.70 -28.45
N LEU A 43 16.78 -20.25 -29.16
CA LEU A 43 17.02 -21.06 -30.36
C LEU A 43 17.66 -20.25 -31.49
N THR A 44 17.30 -18.97 -31.63
CA THR A 44 17.92 -18.07 -32.61
C THR A 44 19.39 -17.81 -32.25
N VAL A 45 19.69 -17.53 -30.98
CA VAL A 45 21.07 -17.37 -30.51
C VAL A 45 21.88 -18.64 -30.72
N MET A 46 21.33 -19.81 -30.38
CA MET A 46 21.99 -21.10 -30.59
C MET A 46 22.21 -21.40 -32.07
N SER A 47 21.23 -21.13 -32.93
CA SER A 47 21.36 -21.26 -34.38
C SER A 47 22.47 -20.37 -34.93
N LEU A 48 22.58 -19.14 -34.44
CA LEU A 48 23.62 -18.20 -34.86
C LEU A 48 25.01 -18.69 -34.41
N LEU A 49 25.13 -19.25 -33.20
CA LEU A 49 26.38 -19.86 -32.72
C LEU A 49 26.79 -21.06 -33.60
N VAL A 50 25.86 -21.94 -33.93
CA VAL A 50 26.11 -23.09 -34.82
C VAL A 50 26.59 -22.63 -36.20
N LEU A 51 25.96 -21.57 -36.75
CA LEU A 51 26.37 -20.96 -38.02
C LEU A 51 27.82 -20.45 -37.94
N ILE A 52 28.18 -19.73 -36.88
CA ILE A 52 29.53 -19.19 -36.66
C ILE A 52 30.57 -20.31 -36.56
N ILE A 53 30.24 -21.42 -35.89
CA ILE A 53 31.15 -22.57 -35.76
C ILE A 53 31.40 -23.24 -37.11
N LEU A 54 30.34 -23.44 -37.91
CA LEU A 54 30.40 -24.14 -39.19
C LEU A 54 30.88 -23.27 -40.36
N PHE A 55 30.91 -21.94 -40.19
CA PHE A 55 31.39 -21.02 -41.22
C PHE A 55 32.90 -21.17 -41.45
N PRO A 56 33.38 -21.14 -42.71
CA PRO A 56 34.78 -21.41 -43.03
C PRO A 56 35.59 -20.13 -42.82
N MET A 57 36.10 -19.96 -41.60
CA MET A 57 36.95 -18.85 -41.20
C MET A 57 38.09 -19.32 -40.30
N THR A 58 39.10 -18.45 -40.13
CA THR A 58 40.22 -18.66 -39.23
C THR A 58 39.76 -18.70 -37.77
N ASP A 59 40.41 -19.54 -36.96
CA ASP A 59 40.06 -19.71 -35.54
C ASP A 59 40.15 -18.40 -34.74
N SER A 60 41.10 -17.52 -35.09
CA SER A 60 41.22 -16.19 -34.50
C SER A 60 40.00 -15.32 -34.76
N THR A 61 39.51 -15.29 -35.99
CA THR A 61 38.32 -14.51 -36.40
C THR A 61 37.05 -15.10 -35.81
N ARG A 62 36.93 -16.44 -35.77
CA ARG A 62 35.82 -17.12 -35.09
C ARG A 62 35.76 -16.73 -33.62
N GLY A 63 36.89 -16.79 -32.91
CA GLY A 63 36.99 -16.39 -31.51
C GLY A 63 36.53 -14.95 -31.30
N GLN A 64 37.04 -14.01 -32.10
CA GLN A 64 36.65 -12.59 -32.01
C GLN A 64 35.15 -12.36 -32.21
N ILE A 65 34.53 -13.02 -33.19
CA ILE A 65 33.09 -12.88 -33.46
C ILE A 65 32.26 -13.47 -32.31
N ILE A 66 32.64 -14.63 -31.76
CA ILE A 66 31.95 -15.24 -30.61
C ILE A 66 32.07 -14.33 -29.39
N THR A 67 33.25 -13.78 -29.11
CA THR A 67 33.45 -12.83 -28.01
C THR A 67 32.60 -11.58 -28.19
N LEU A 68 32.59 -10.99 -29.40
CA LEU A 68 31.76 -9.82 -29.69
C LEU A 68 30.27 -10.12 -29.51
N LEU A 69 29.79 -11.24 -30.04
CA LEU A 69 28.42 -11.67 -29.87
C LEU A 69 28.07 -11.89 -28.39
N GLY A 70 28.96 -12.54 -27.64
CA GLY A 70 28.81 -12.74 -26.20
C GLY A 70 28.72 -11.42 -25.44
N LEU A 71 29.57 -10.44 -25.76
CA LEU A 71 29.52 -9.10 -25.18
C LEU A 71 28.22 -8.37 -25.52
N VAL A 72 27.77 -8.41 -26.78
CA VAL A 72 26.53 -7.76 -27.21
C VAL A 72 25.32 -8.38 -26.51
N ILE A 73 25.20 -9.71 -26.53
CA ILE A 73 24.07 -10.41 -25.90
C ILE A 73 24.07 -10.15 -24.39
N THR A 74 25.23 -10.27 -23.72
CA THR A 74 25.33 -10.02 -22.28
C THR A 74 25.00 -8.57 -21.95
N GLY A 75 25.49 -7.61 -22.74
CA GLY A 75 25.19 -6.19 -22.56
C GLY A 75 23.70 -5.88 -22.73
N VAL A 76 23.06 -6.44 -23.76
CA VAL A 76 21.61 -6.29 -23.98
C VAL A 76 20.81 -6.88 -22.83
N ILE A 77 21.14 -8.10 -22.38
CA ILE A 77 20.45 -8.75 -21.25
C ILE A 77 20.67 -7.96 -19.96
N ALA A 78 21.89 -7.49 -19.69
CA ALA A 78 22.20 -6.70 -18.52
C ALA A 78 21.40 -5.39 -18.51
N LEU A 79 21.40 -4.64 -19.62
CA LEU A 79 20.66 -3.38 -19.74
C LEU A 79 19.14 -3.60 -19.64
N ALA A 80 18.61 -4.62 -20.32
CA ALA A 80 17.18 -4.93 -20.29
C ALA A 80 16.68 -5.43 -18.92
N SER A 81 17.53 -6.10 -18.14
CA SER A 81 17.17 -6.63 -16.81
C SER A 81 17.31 -5.61 -15.67
N THR A 82 17.94 -4.45 -15.90
CA THR A 82 18.19 -3.44 -14.87
C THR A 82 16.95 -3.07 -14.06
N THR A 83 15.84 -2.73 -14.72
CA THR A 83 14.58 -2.34 -14.06
C THR A 83 13.96 -3.46 -13.24
N PHE A 84 14.04 -4.70 -13.72
CA PHE A 84 13.53 -5.87 -13.01
C PHE A 84 14.31 -6.12 -11.73
N VAL A 85 15.64 -6.16 -11.84
CA VAL A 85 16.54 -6.34 -10.68
C VAL A 85 16.38 -5.18 -9.69
N ALA A 86 16.23 -3.95 -10.17
CA ALA A 86 16.02 -2.79 -9.32
C ALA A 86 14.73 -2.89 -8.48
N ASN A 87 13.61 -3.36 -9.06
CA ASN A 87 12.38 -3.57 -8.31
C ASN A 87 12.51 -4.69 -7.25
N VAL A 88 13.22 -5.78 -7.56
CA VAL A 88 13.48 -6.84 -6.58
C VAL A 88 14.31 -6.31 -5.41
N MET A 89 15.40 -5.60 -5.71
CA MET A 89 16.28 -5.04 -4.68
C MET A 89 15.54 -4.01 -3.84
N ALA A 90 14.70 -3.17 -4.44
CA ALA A 90 13.83 -2.24 -3.74
C ALA A 90 12.83 -2.98 -2.83
N GLY A 91 12.21 -4.06 -3.30
CA GLY A 91 11.31 -4.88 -2.49
C GLY A 91 12.00 -5.50 -1.28
N LEU A 92 13.19 -6.08 -1.48
CA LEU A 92 14.03 -6.61 -0.39
C LEU A 92 14.40 -5.52 0.63
N MET A 93 14.80 -4.34 0.14
CA MET A 93 15.12 -3.20 1.01
C MET A 93 13.89 -2.77 1.84
N LEU A 94 12.73 -2.57 1.21
CA LEU A 94 11.49 -2.18 1.90
C LEU A 94 11.08 -3.22 2.95
N ASN A 95 11.29 -4.52 2.67
CA ASN A 95 11.05 -5.61 3.64
C ASN A 95 12.01 -5.57 4.82
N VAL A 96 13.27 -5.18 4.62
CA VAL A 96 14.26 -5.06 5.70
C VAL A 96 14.00 -3.83 6.56
N VAL A 97 13.72 -2.68 5.95
CA VAL A 97 13.49 -1.41 6.68
C VAL A 97 12.16 -1.46 7.45
N LYS A 98 11.18 -2.25 6.97
CA LYS A 98 9.84 -2.38 7.56
C LYS A 98 9.17 -1.01 7.82
N SER A 99 9.28 -0.08 6.86
CA SER A 99 8.72 1.27 6.99
C SER A 99 7.19 1.30 7.13
N PHE A 100 6.51 0.32 6.55
CA PHE A 100 5.07 0.09 6.64
C PHE A 100 4.79 -1.41 6.47
N SER A 101 3.59 -1.83 6.89
CA SER A 101 3.08 -3.19 6.80
C SER A 101 1.70 -3.23 6.11
N PRO A 102 1.26 -4.41 5.63
CA PRO A 102 -0.14 -4.59 5.24
C PRO A 102 -1.09 -4.09 6.32
N GLY A 103 -2.12 -3.36 5.92
CA GLY A 103 -3.06 -2.70 6.81
C GLY A 103 -2.72 -1.26 7.20
N ASP A 104 -1.51 -0.77 6.93
CA ASP A 104 -1.18 0.63 7.19
C ASP A 104 -1.74 1.53 6.08
N PHE A 105 -2.21 2.73 6.44
CA PHE A 105 -2.52 3.76 5.44
C PHE A 105 -1.23 4.44 5.00
N ILE A 106 -1.02 4.53 3.68
CA ILE A 106 0.12 5.19 3.09
C ILE A 106 -0.30 6.25 2.07
N ARG A 107 0.56 7.26 1.91
CA ARG A 107 0.45 8.27 0.87
C ARG A 107 1.77 8.38 0.11
N VAL A 108 1.69 8.28 -1.22
CA VAL A 108 2.83 8.34 -2.13
C VAL A 108 2.46 9.20 -3.32
N GLY A 109 3.01 10.42 -3.37
CA GLY A 109 2.55 11.42 -4.33
C GLY A 109 1.06 11.72 -4.14
N GLU A 110 0.27 11.50 -5.19
CA GLU A 110 -1.18 11.71 -5.19
C GLU A 110 -1.98 10.47 -4.74
N GLN A 111 -1.32 9.31 -4.64
CA GLN A 111 -1.97 8.06 -4.27
C GLN A 111 -2.10 7.96 -2.75
N PHE A 112 -3.32 7.76 -2.25
CA PHE A 112 -3.62 7.48 -0.85
C PHE A 112 -4.46 6.21 -0.75
N GLY A 113 -4.10 5.34 0.18
CA GLY A 113 -4.80 4.07 0.35
C GLY A 113 -4.21 3.24 1.49
N ARG A 114 -4.81 2.07 1.73
CA ARG A 114 -4.38 1.11 2.74
C ARG A 114 -3.66 -0.06 2.07
N VAL A 115 -2.50 -0.44 2.59
CA VAL A 115 -1.67 -1.49 1.98
C VAL A 115 -2.38 -2.84 2.04
N THR A 116 -2.56 -3.50 0.89
CA THR A 116 -3.14 -4.84 0.80
C THR A 116 -2.05 -5.90 0.73
N GLU A 117 -1.14 -5.80 -0.24
CA GLU A 117 -0.14 -6.82 -0.50
C GLU A 117 1.25 -6.22 -0.68
N ARG A 118 2.27 -6.98 -0.28
CA ARG A 118 3.68 -6.70 -0.55
C ARG A 118 4.28 -7.80 -1.42
N GLY A 119 4.19 -7.62 -2.72
CA GLY A 119 4.79 -8.50 -3.71
C GLY A 119 6.30 -8.29 -3.89
N LEU A 120 6.92 -9.19 -4.66
CA LEU A 120 8.36 -9.14 -4.94
C LEU A 120 8.77 -7.92 -5.79
N PHE A 121 7.90 -7.49 -6.71
CA PHE A 121 8.18 -6.40 -7.66
C PHE A 121 7.33 -5.16 -7.44
N HIS A 122 6.20 -5.32 -6.74
CA HIS A 122 5.23 -4.27 -6.53
C HIS A 122 4.58 -4.43 -5.17
N ILE A 123 3.94 -3.36 -4.72
CA ILE A 123 3.07 -3.31 -3.55
C ILE A 123 1.70 -2.88 -4.05
N GLU A 124 0.65 -3.48 -3.51
CA GLU A 124 -0.73 -3.14 -3.82
C GLU A 124 -1.32 -2.32 -2.66
N ILE A 125 -2.06 -1.28 -3.00
CA ILE A 125 -2.86 -0.50 -2.06
C ILE A 125 -4.32 -0.49 -2.51
N GLN A 126 -5.23 -0.52 -1.55
CA GLN A 126 -6.64 -0.27 -1.77
C GLN A 126 -6.93 1.20 -1.50
N THR A 127 -7.50 1.89 -2.48
CA THR A 127 -7.80 3.33 -2.42
C THR A 127 -9.14 3.61 -1.72
N GLU A 128 -9.44 4.88 -1.46
CA GLU A 128 -10.73 5.30 -0.87
C GLU A 128 -11.94 4.94 -1.75
N ASP A 129 -11.72 4.75 -3.06
CA ASP A 129 -12.75 4.34 -4.03
C ASP A 129 -12.87 2.81 -4.16
N ARG A 130 -12.23 2.04 -3.27
CA ARG A 130 -12.15 0.57 -3.28
C ARG A 130 -11.35 0.00 -4.46
N ASP A 131 -10.72 0.83 -5.29
CA ASP A 131 -9.82 0.39 -6.37
C ASP A 131 -8.50 -0.16 -5.82
N LEU A 132 -7.95 -1.18 -6.47
CA LEU A 132 -6.62 -1.73 -6.20
C LEU A 132 -5.57 -1.06 -7.09
N ALA A 133 -4.68 -0.27 -6.49
CA ALA A 133 -3.59 0.40 -7.17
C ALA A 133 -2.26 -0.33 -6.93
N THR A 134 -1.62 -0.74 -8.02
CA THR A 134 -0.31 -1.41 -7.98
C THR A 134 0.84 -0.42 -8.14
N LEU A 135 1.72 -0.36 -7.14
CA LEU A 135 2.87 0.54 -7.09
C LEU A 135 4.18 -0.25 -7.23
N PRO A 136 5.05 0.05 -8.21
CA PRO A 136 6.35 -0.61 -8.33
C PRO A 136 7.21 -0.38 -7.08
N ASN A 137 7.91 -1.42 -6.63
CA ASN A 137 8.78 -1.32 -5.44
C ASN A 137 9.86 -0.26 -5.62
N LEU A 138 10.42 -0.14 -6.82
CA LEU A 138 11.41 0.89 -7.12
C LEU A 138 10.84 2.30 -6.92
N HIS A 139 9.59 2.54 -7.33
CA HIS A 139 8.93 3.83 -7.17
C HIS A 139 8.76 4.19 -5.69
N LEU A 140 8.41 3.23 -4.84
CA LEU A 140 8.27 3.41 -3.40
C LEU A 140 9.62 3.61 -2.70
N ALA A 141 10.69 3.02 -3.21
CA ALA A 141 12.02 3.19 -2.66
C ALA A 141 12.66 4.55 -3.05
N THR A 142 12.26 5.13 -4.18
CA THR A 142 12.85 6.39 -4.68
C THR A 142 12.04 7.64 -4.33
N ASN A 143 10.78 7.50 -3.90
CA ASN A 143 9.91 8.62 -3.56
C ASN A 143 9.56 8.63 -2.06
N PRO A 144 9.30 9.81 -1.47
CA PRO A 144 8.84 9.89 -0.09
C PRO A 144 7.51 9.16 0.09
N VAL A 145 7.46 8.24 1.06
CA VAL A 145 6.25 7.53 1.50
C VAL A 145 5.85 8.07 2.86
N THR A 146 4.64 8.61 2.97
CA THR A 146 4.06 9.01 4.26
C THR A 146 3.23 7.87 4.78
N VAL A 147 3.52 7.40 5.99
CA VAL A 147 2.77 6.33 6.65
C VAL A 147 1.94 6.94 7.77
N VAL A 148 0.66 6.62 7.81
CA VAL A 148 -0.20 6.99 8.92
C VAL A 148 0.04 5.99 10.05
N HIS A 149 0.61 6.45 11.16
CA HIS A 149 0.91 5.58 12.28
C HIS A 149 -0.35 5.10 12.99
N LYS A 150 -0.40 3.80 13.31
CA LYS A 150 -1.49 3.14 14.07
C LYS A 150 -1.86 3.84 15.39
N ALA A 151 -0.95 4.60 15.99
CA ALA A 151 -1.19 5.37 17.21
C ALA A 151 -0.66 6.80 17.08
N GLY A 152 -1.37 7.76 17.67
CA GLY A 152 -0.94 9.15 17.73
C GLY A 152 -1.03 9.90 16.40
N THR A 153 -1.87 9.42 15.46
CA THR A 153 -2.15 10.15 14.24
C THR A 153 -2.97 11.39 14.55
N ILE A 154 -2.51 12.55 14.08
CA ILE A 154 -3.26 13.79 14.21
C ILE A 154 -4.20 13.91 13.00
N ILE A 155 -5.49 14.04 13.27
CA ILE A 155 -6.45 14.51 12.27
C ILE A 155 -6.72 15.99 12.48
N SER A 156 -7.03 16.69 11.39
CA SER A 156 -7.30 18.12 11.44
C SER A 156 -8.40 18.54 10.47
N ALA A 157 -9.08 19.62 10.81
CA ALA A 157 -10.03 20.31 9.96
C ALA A 157 -9.71 21.80 9.95
N GLU A 158 -9.80 22.41 8.77
CA GLU A 158 -9.61 23.85 8.59
C GLU A 158 -10.95 24.53 8.37
N LEU A 159 -11.10 25.68 9.01
CA LEU A 159 -12.27 26.53 8.90
C LEU A 159 -11.84 27.99 8.81
N SER A 160 -12.41 28.70 7.85
CA SER A 160 -12.23 30.14 7.68
C SER A 160 -13.43 30.87 8.27
N LEU A 161 -13.19 31.80 9.20
CA LEU A 161 -14.23 32.61 9.85
C LEU A 161 -13.91 34.10 9.76
N GLY A 162 -14.94 34.94 9.78
CA GLY A 162 -14.79 36.40 9.78
C GLY A 162 -14.13 36.94 11.05
N TYR A 163 -13.69 38.21 10.98
CA TYR A 163 -13.08 38.93 12.10
C TYR A 163 -14.11 39.43 13.14
N ASP A 164 -15.39 39.29 12.85
CA ASP A 164 -16.52 39.71 13.65
C ASP A 164 -16.77 38.81 14.88
N VAL A 165 -16.17 37.62 14.91
CA VAL A 165 -16.32 36.67 16.02
C VAL A 165 -15.05 36.64 16.89
N PRO A 166 -15.18 36.75 18.24
CA PRO A 166 -14.04 36.67 19.14
C PRO A 166 -13.27 35.34 19.04
N ARG A 167 -11.95 35.44 18.83
CA ARG A 167 -11.01 34.31 18.71
C ARG A 167 -11.16 33.26 19.83
N ILE A 168 -11.28 33.70 21.08
CA ILE A 168 -11.37 32.81 22.25
C ILE A 168 -12.61 31.92 22.17
N LYS A 169 -13.76 32.49 21.77
CA LYS A 169 -15.01 31.75 21.60
C LYS A 169 -14.87 30.69 20.50
N ILE A 170 -14.24 31.04 19.37
CA ILE A 170 -14.00 30.10 18.27
C ILE A 170 -13.11 28.94 18.72
N GLU A 171 -12.01 29.22 19.42
CA GLU A 171 -11.08 28.19 19.88
C GLU A 171 -11.75 27.19 20.85
N GLU A 172 -12.60 27.68 21.75
CA GLU A 172 -13.37 26.82 22.67
C GLU A 172 -14.37 25.92 21.93
N LEU A 173 -15.14 26.49 21.01
CA LEU A 173 -16.13 25.75 20.22
C LEU A 173 -15.50 24.73 19.26
N LEU A 174 -14.37 25.07 18.64
CA LEU A 174 -13.63 24.12 17.81
C LEU A 174 -13.09 22.94 18.64
N LYS A 175 -12.60 23.19 19.87
CA LYS A 175 -12.20 22.11 20.78
C LYS A 175 -13.38 21.25 21.20
N GLU A 176 -14.54 21.84 21.46
CA GLU A 176 -15.77 21.10 21.76
C GLU A 176 -16.14 20.17 20.59
N ALA A 177 -16.10 20.67 19.35
CA ALA A 177 -16.36 19.86 18.16
C ALA A 177 -15.37 18.69 18.02
N ALA A 178 -14.09 18.91 18.32
CA ALA A 178 -13.08 17.85 18.31
C ALA A 178 -13.31 16.79 19.40
N LEU A 179 -13.75 17.20 20.59
CA LEU A 179 -14.10 16.28 21.68
C LEU A 179 -15.32 15.41 21.34
N LYS A 180 -16.28 15.90 20.52
CA LYS A 180 -17.42 15.10 20.04
C LYS A 180 -17.03 13.95 19.09
N VAL A 181 -15.79 13.95 18.57
CA VAL A 181 -15.22 12.87 17.73
C VAL A 181 -14.22 12.02 18.51
N ASP A 182 -14.25 12.11 19.84
CA ASP A 182 -13.34 11.38 20.74
C ASP A 182 -11.85 11.64 20.45
N LEU A 183 -11.51 12.83 19.95
CA LEU A 183 -10.12 13.22 19.77
C LEU A 183 -9.45 13.52 21.11
N VAL A 184 -8.26 12.96 21.29
CA VAL A 184 -7.44 13.17 22.48
C VAL A 184 -6.61 14.44 22.32
N ASP A 185 -6.54 15.23 23.39
CA ASP A 185 -5.79 16.50 23.49
C ASP A 185 -6.01 17.45 22.30
N PRO A 186 -7.27 17.89 22.03
CA PRO A 186 -7.54 18.77 20.91
C PRO A 186 -6.94 20.16 21.11
N PHE A 187 -6.35 20.69 20.04
CA PHE A 187 -5.75 22.01 20.00
C PHE A 187 -6.17 22.75 18.72
N VAL A 188 -6.13 24.08 18.80
CA VAL A 188 -6.51 24.97 17.69
C VAL A 188 -5.32 25.84 17.35
N LEU A 189 -5.04 25.96 16.06
CA LEU A 189 -4.00 26.83 15.51
C LEU A 189 -4.64 27.87 14.59
N VAL A 190 -4.14 29.10 14.65
CA VAL A 190 -4.40 30.11 13.61
C VAL A 190 -3.38 29.90 12.50
N ILE A 191 -3.83 29.49 11.32
CA ILE A 191 -2.97 29.15 10.18
C ILE A 191 -2.64 30.39 9.34
N SER A 192 -3.65 31.21 9.04
CA SER A 192 -3.46 32.43 8.26
C SER A 192 -4.45 33.52 8.67
N LEU A 193 -4.04 34.76 8.43
CA LEU A 193 -4.87 35.96 8.53
C LEU A 193 -5.06 36.49 7.11
N ASN A 194 -6.20 36.18 6.50
CA ASN A 194 -6.56 36.64 5.16
C ASN A 194 -7.26 38.00 5.24
N ASP A 195 -7.46 38.68 4.11
CA ASP A 195 -8.03 40.03 4.09
C ASP A 195 -9.41 40.15 4.76
N PHE A 196 -10.23 39.09 4.69
CA PHE A 196 -11.60 39.06 5.22
C PHE A 196 -11.88 37.92 6.19
N SER A 197 -10.89 37.09 6.51
CA SER A 197 -11.08 35.94 7.38
C SER A 197 -9.82 35.46 8.08
N VAL A 198 -10.02 34.81 9.22
CA VAL A 198 -8.99 34.06 9.93
C VAL A 198 -9.19 32.58 9.64
N VAL A 199 -8.12 31.90 9.21
CA VAL A 199 -8.13 30.44 9.01
C VAL A 199 -7.69 29.78 10.30
N TYR A 200 -8.61 29.04 10.91
CA TYR A 200 -8.37 28.19 12.07
C TYR A 200 -8.20 26.75 11.62
N ARG A 201 -7.27 26.03 12.25
CA ARG A 201 -7.13 24.59 12.13
C ARG A 201 -7.34 23.96 13.50
N VAL A 202 -8.39 23.17 13.62
CA VAL A 202 -8.58 22.29 14.78
C VAL A 202 -7.90 20.95 14.51
N SER A 203 -7.16 20.45 15.48
CA SER A 203 -6.41 19.21 15.40
C SER A 203 -6.53 18.43 16.69
N GLY A 204 -6.45 17.10 16.62
CA GLY A 204 -6.41 16.24 17.80
C GLY A 204 -5.89 14.86 17.45
N PHE A 205 -5.48 14.11 18.48
CA PHE A 205 -4.99 12.75 18.31
C PHE A 205 -6.15 11.78 18.15
N LEU A 206 -6.09 10.97 17.10
CA LEU A 206 -7.03 9.88 16.85
C LEU A 206 -6.48 8.60 17.51
N ALA A 207 -7.32 7.97 18.34
CA ALA A 207 -6.96 6.74 19.06
C ALA A 207 -6.93 5.51 18.15
N ASP A 208 -7.93 5.39 17.26
CA ASP A 208 -8.03 4.31 16.29
C ASP A 208 -7.98 4.85 14.86
N VAL A 209 -6.99 4.41 14.11
CA VAL A 209 -6.73 4.85 12.73
C VAL A 209 -7.57 4.09 11.71
N THR A 210 -8.22 3.00 12.12
CA THR A 210 -9.08 2.20 11.24
C THR A 210 -10.24 3.04 10.70
N SER A 211 -10.81 3.94 11.51
CA SER A 211 -11.90 4.85 11.17
C SER A 211 -11.42 6.24 10.72
N LEU A 212 -10.24 6.35 10.12
CA LEU A 212 -9.60 7.64 9.80
C LEU A 212 -10.42 8.53 8.86
N ILE A 213 -11.11 7.97 7.87
CA ILE A 213 -11.86 8.75 6.88
C ILE A 213 -13.16 9.27 7.52
N THR A 214 -13.83 8.39 8.24
CA THR A 214 -15.03 8.65 9.02
C THR A 214 -14.76 9.69 10.10
N ALA A 215 -13.67 9.57 10.86
CA ALA A 215 -13.27 10.54 11.87
C ALA A 215 -12.98 11.92 11.24
N ARG A 216 -12.31 11.98 10.08
CA ARG A 216 -12.08 13.25 9.35
C ARG A 216 -13.39 13.88 8.86
N SER A 217 -14.32 13.07 8.37
CA SER A 217 -15.63 13.51 7.92
C SER A 217 -16.46 14.03 9.10
N ASN A 218 -16.54 13.25 10.18
CA ASN A 218 -17.28 13.58 11.39
C ASN A 218 -16.72 14.84 12.06
N LEU A 219 -15.39 15.02 12.10
CA LEU A 219 -14.80 16.27 12.61
C LEU A 219 -15.32 17.49 11.86
N LYS A 220 -15.41 17.42 10.53
CA LYS A 220 -15.98 18.52 9.74
C LYS A 220 -17.47 18.72 10.02
N LYS A 221 -18.25 17.64 10.13
CA LYS A 221 -19.69 17.71 10.46
C LYS A 221 -19.92 18.37 11.82
N TYR A 222 -19.24 17.89 12.87
CA TYR A 222 -19.38 18.47 14.21
C TYR A 222 -18.87 19.91 14.29
N VAL A 223 -17.82 20.26 13.53
CA VAL A 223 -17.39 21.66 13.43
C VAL A 223 -18.51 22.53 12.84
N LEU A 224 -19.20 22.08 11.79
CA LEU A 224 -20.34 22.81 11.23
C LEU A 224 -21.47 22.93 12.26
N ASP A 225 -21.86 21.80 12.87
CA ASP A 225 -22.99 21.75 13.81
C ASP A 225 -22.75 22.62 15.03
N VAL A 226 -21.57 22.51 15.68
CA VAL A 226 -21.23 23.31 16.87
C VAL A 226 -21.18 24.81 16.57
N MET A 227 -20.69 25.21 15.40
CA MET A 227 -20.67 26.62 15.01
C MET A 227 -22.09 27.13 14.78
N HIS A 228 -22.92 26.39 14.05
CA HIS A 228 -24.30 26.77 13.76
C HIS A 228 -25.17 26.80 15.04
N ASP A 229 -25.02 25.84 15.94
CA ASP A 229 -25.72 25.80 17.24
C ASP A 229 -25.39 27.02 18.13
N ASN A 230 -24.23 27.64 17.91
CA ASN A 230 -23.75 28.82 18.64
C ASN A 230 -23.96 30.14 17.89
N ASP A 231 -24.82 30.13 16.86
CA ASP A 231 -25.14 31.28 16.00
C ASP A 231 -23.92 31.88 15.28
N ILE A 232 -22.90 31.06 15.01
CA ILE A 232 -21.73 31.49 14.23
C ILE A 232 -21.96 31.14 12.76
N GLU A 233 -22.04 32.16 11.93
CA GLU A 233 -22.22 31.99 10.49
C GLU A 233 -20.91 31.63 9.81
N ILE A 234 -20.92 30.57 9.00
CA ILE A 234 -19.78 30.16 8.17
C ILE A 234 -20.03 30.67 6.75
N VAL A 235 -19.39 31.79 6.40
CA VAL A 235 -19.51 32.41 5.07
C VAL A 235 -18.22 32.28 4.27
N SER A 236 -18.34 32.20 2.94
CA SER A 236 -17.16 32.22 2.09
C SER A 236 -16.58 33.65 2.00
N PRO A 237 -15.25 33.83 1.98
CA PRO A 237 -14.64 35.15 1.88
C PRO A 237 -14.98 35.90 0.58
N SER A 238 -15.41 35.19 -0.47
CA SER A 238 -15.78 35.75 -1.78
C SER A 238 -17.26 36.10 -1.90
N PHE A 239 -18.02 35.99 -0.80
CA PHE A 239 -19.46 36.20 -0.81
C PHE A 239 -19.80 37.70 -0.71
N MET A 240 -20.03 38.32 -1.86
CA MET A 240 -20.57 39.68 -1.93
C MET A 240 -22.10 39.61 -2.03
N TYR A 241 -22.80 39.73 -0.90
CA TYR A 241 -24.26 39.85 -0.91
C TYR A 241 -24.69 41.32 -0.91
N GLN A 242 -25.55 41.70 -1.85
CA GLN A 242 -26.52 42.76 -1.62
C GLN A 242 -27.90 42.11 -1.49
N ARG A 243 -28.10 41.36 -0.40
CA ARG A 243 -29.42 40.83 -0.01
C ARG A 243 -30.06 41.85 0.92
N GLN A 244 -31.23 42.36 0.58
CA GLN A 244 -32.07 43.04 1.57
C GLN A 244 -32.72 41.97 2.44
N MET A 245 -32.00 41.48 3.45
CA MET A 245 -32.57 40.66 4.52
C MET A 245 -33.11 41.59 5.61
N PRO A 246 -34.31 41.34 6.16
CA PRO A 246 -34.73 41.97 7.40
C PRO A 246 -33.69 41.71 8.49
N SER A 247 -33.46 42.67 9.39
CA SER A 247 -32.36 42.64 10.38
C SER A 247 -32.40 41.48 11.39
N TRP A 248 -33.39 40.60 11.32
CA TRP A 248 -33.64 39.50 12.26
C TRP A 248 -33.58 38.11 11.63
N ASP A 249 -33.32 37.97 10.32
CA ASP A 249 -33.34 36.67 9.64
C ASP A 249 -31.92 36.08 9.57
N LYS A 250 -31.67 35.01 10.34
CA LYS A 250 -30.40 34.27 10.35
C LYS A 250 -30.45 33.13 9.33
N VAL A 251 -29.38 32.93 8.57
CA VAL A 251 -29.26 31.81 7.60
C VAL A 251 -28.64 30.59 8.29
N ILE A 252 -29.31 30.10 9.33
CA ILE A 252 -28.92 28.87 10.02
C ILE A 252 -29.80 27.75 9.46
N PRO A 253 -29.23 26.60 9.04
CA PRO A 253 -30.04 25.42 8.72
C PRO A 253 -30.99 25.16 9.89
N LYS A 254 -32.31 25.18 9.65
CA LYS A 254 -33.27 24.90 10.72
C LYS A 254 -32.93 23.54 11.29
N ALA A 255 -32.60 23.50 12.59
CA ALA A 255 -32.32 22.27 13.30
C ALA A 255 -33.44 21.27 12.99
N GLN A 256 -33.15 20.26 12.17
CA GLN A 256 -34.09 19.19 11.96
C GLN A 256 -34.09 18.39 13.26
N LEU A 257 -35.25 18.38 13.93
CA LEU A 257 -35.55 17.41 14.96
C LEU A 257 -35.38 16.03 14.32
N SER A 258 -34.19 15.44 14.47
CA SER A 258 -33.96 14.05 14.85
C SER A 258 -32.55 13.55 14.45
N SER A 259 -31.52 13.96 15.18
CA SER A 259 -30.37 13.08 15.41
C SER A 259 -30.73 11.88 16.29
N ALA A 260 -31.92 11.89 16.92
CA ALA A 260 -32.43 10.82 17.78
C ALA A 260 -33.10 9.65 17.03
N GLN A 261 -33.48 9.79 15.75
CA GLN A 261 -34.03 8.71 14.89
C GLN A 261 -33.01 8.17 13.90
N ILE A 262 -31.81 8.74 13.83
CA ILE A 262 -30.63 7.99 13.37
C ILE A 262 -30.09 7.22 14.59
N GLN A 263 -30.95 6.38 15.16
CA GLN A 263 -30.55 5.35 16.11
C GLN A 263 -30.97 4.01 15.52
N ALA A 264 -29.99 3.12 15.39
CA ALA A 264 -30.11 1.68 15.16
C ALA A 264 -30.23 1.17 13.72
N GLU A 265 -29.26 1.51 12.87
CA GLU A 265 -28.56 0.47 12.12
C GLU A 265 -27.11 0.50 12.61
N GLU A 266 -26.49 -0.66 12.85
CA GLU A 266 -25.03 -0.74 12.92
C GLU A 266 -24.52 -0.29 11.55
N GLU A 267 -24.39 1.03 11.33
CA GLU A 267 -23.77 1.56 10.13
C GLU A 267 -22.33 1.09 10.16
N ILE A 268 -22.08 0.02 9.40
CA ILE A 268 -20.75 -0.48 9.06
C ILE A 268 -19.93 0.75 8.65
N ALA A 269 -18.81 0.97 9.33
CA ALA A 269 -17.95 2.10 9.02
C ALA A 269 -17.59 2.01 7.52
N PRO A 270 -17.70 3.10 6.73
CA PRO A 270 -17.36 3.09 5.31
C PRO A 270 -16.02 2.42 5.01
N GLU A 271 -15.05 2.54 5.93
CA GLU A 271 -13.74 1.90 5.83
C GLU A 271 -13.79 0.37 5.79
N GLU A 272 -14.71 -0.28 6.50
CA GLU A 272 -14.85 -1.75 6.45
C GLU A 272 -15.36 -2.22 5.08
N MET A 273 -16.19 -1.40 4.41
CA MET A 273 -16.67 -1.69 3.06
C MET A 273 -15.63 -1.37 1.98
N ILE A 274 -14.87 -0.28 2.16
CA ILE A 274 -13.90 0.22 1.20
C ILE A 274 -12.57 -0.54 1.28
N PHE A 275 -12.16 -0.90 2.49
CA PHE A 275 -10.86 -1.52 2.77
C PHE A 275 -10.98 -2.97 3.23
N ASP A 276 -11.96 -3.70 2.72
CA ASP A 276 -12.20 -5.12 3.02
C ASP A 276 -10.94 -5.97 2.83
N LYS A 277 -10.32 -5.91 1.64
CA LYS A 277 -9.10 -6.65 1.30
C LYS A 277 -7.92 -6.22 2.19
N ALA A 278 -7.75 -4.92 2.39
CA ALA A 278 -6.66 -4.41 3.22
C ALA A 278 -6.84 -4.76 4.70
N THR A 279 -8.09 -4.89 5.18
CA THR A 279 -8.41 -5.35 6.54
C THR A 279 -8.05 -6.82 6.71
N GLY A 280 -8.44 -7.68 5.77
CA GLY A 280 -8.03 -9.09 5.77
C GLY A 280 -6.51 -9.25 5.79
N ALA A 281 -5.81 -8.49 4.95
CA ALA A 281 -4.35 -8.50 4.92
C ALA A 281 -3.70 -7.99 6.23
N ALA A 282 -4.31 -6.99 6.88
CA ALA A 282 -3.85 -6.49 8.18
C ALA A 282 -3.95 -7.57 9.27
N GLU A 283 -5.08 -8.30 9.30
CA GLU A 283 -5.29 -9.38 10.26
C GLU A 283 -4.27 -10.52 10.09
N LEU A 284 -3.99 -10.90 8.84
CA LEU A 284 -2.96 -11.89 8.53
C LEU A 284 -1.58 -11.45 8.99
N GLU A 285 -1.23 -10.18 8.76
CA GLU A 285 0.05 -9.63 9.18
C GLU A 285 0.15 -9.56 10.71
N ASP A 286 -0.92 -9.21 11.42
CA ASP A 286 -0.94 -9.19 12.88
C ASP A 286 -0.75 -10.62 13.46
N ILE A 287 -1.36 -11.65 12.85
CA ILE A 287 -1.12 -13.06 13.21
C ILE A 287 0.36 -13.44 12.96
N ARG A 288 0.91 -13.09 11.80
CA ARG A 288 2.33 -13.34 11.46
C ARG A 288 3.27 -12.67 12.46
N ALA A 289 2.98 -11.43 12.84
CA ALA A 289 3.75 -10.68 13.83
C ALA A 289 3.68 -11.31 15.23
N GLN A 290 2.51 -11.80 15.65
CA GLN A 290 2.35 -12.54 16.91
C GLN A 290 3.18 -13.83 16.93
N ILE A 291 3.17 -14.59 15.83
CA ILE A 291 4.00 -15.79 15.67
C ILE A 291 5.49 -15.41 15.77
N GLU A 292 5.95 -14.40 15.03
CA GLU A 292 7.35 -13.95 15.05
C GLU A 292 7.79 -13.54 16.47
N ALA A 293 6.93 -12.83 17.21
CA ALA A 293 7.17 -12.43 18.58
C ALA A 293 7.28 -13.64 19.53
N LEU A 294 6.39 -14.62 19.41
CA LEU A 294 6.44 -15.86 20.18
C LEU A 294 7.68 -16.70 19.85
N VAL A 295 8.07 -16.81 18.58
CA VAL A 295 9.31 -17.50 18.16
C VAL A 295 10.53 -16.82 18.78
N LYS A 296 10.65 -15.49 18.68
CA LYS A 296 11.75 -14.75 19.34
C LYS A 296 11.75 -14.95 20.85
N LYS A 297 10.57 -14.99 21.48
CA LYS A 297 10.43 -15.24 22.93
C LYS A 297 10.89 -16.65 23.29
N THR A 298 10.50 -17.67 22.53
CA THR A 298 10.92 -19.06 22.76
C THR A 298 12.41 -19.26 22.54
N GLU A 299 13.02 -18.63 21.53
CA GLU A 299 14.48 -18.66 21.34
C GLU A 299 15.24 -18.03 22.52
N LYS A 300 14.78 -16.87 23.02
CA LYS A 300 15.34 -16.24 24.22
C LYS A 300 15.21 -17.16 25.44
N MET A 301 14.07 -17.82 25.62
CA MET A 301 13.86 -18.79 26.70
C MET A 301 14.77 -20.02 26.56
N LYS A 302 14.94 -20.56 25.34
CA LYS A 302 15.87 -21.67 25.05
C LYS A 302 17.32 -21.29 25.34
N LYS A 303 17.74 -20.04 25.06
CA LYS A 303 19.07 -19.54 25.43
C LYS A 303 19.24 -19.44 26.96
N LYS A 304 18.24 -18.89 27.68
CA LYS A 304 18.25 -18.81 29.15
C LYS A 304 18.29 -20.20 29.82
N LYS A 305 17.60 -21.19 29.23
CA LYS A 305 17.61 -22.58 29.70
C LYS A 305 19.03 -23.17 29.76
N LYS A 306 19.94 -22.75 28.88
CA LYS A 306 21.33 -23.28 28.86
C LYS A 306 22.14 -22.89 30.11
N THR A 307 21.79 -21.79 30.77
CA THR A 307 22.52 -21.23 31.92
C THR A 307 21.74 -21.32 33.25
N ALA A 308 20.54 -21.92 33.26
CA ALA A 308 19.61 -21.92 34.39
C ALA A 308 19.75 -23.13 35.33
N SER A 309 19.26 -22.97 36.56
CA SER A 309 19.13 -24.02 37.60
C SER A 309 18.18 -25.16 37.18
N ALA A 310 18.25 -26.33 37.81
CA ALA A 310 17.40 -27.48 37.49
C ALA A 310 15.89 -27.20 37.65
N ASP A 311 15.49 -26.43 38.66
CA ASP A 311 14.10 -26.04 38.90
C ASP A 311 13.61 -25.00 37.88
N GLU A 312 14.46 -24.04 37.52
CA GLU A 312 14.17 -23.02 36.50
C GLU A 312 14.04 -23.64 35.09
N LYS A 313 14.75 -24.74 34.81
CA LYS A 313 14.64 -25.47 33.54
C LYS A 313 13.27 -26.11 33.36
N ILE A 314 12.69 -26.67 34.42
CA ILE A 314 11.36 -27.29 34.38
C ILE A 314 10.27 -26.24 34.11
N GLU A 315 10.39 -25.07 34.73
CA GLU A 315 9.45 -23.96 34.51
C GLU A 315 9.59 -23.35 33.10
N LEU A 316 10.83 -23.20 32.61
CA LEU A 316 11.10 -22.77 31.24
C LEU A 316 10.57 -23.76 30.21
N ASP A 317 10.64 -25.07 30.47
CA ASP A 317 10.13 -26.09 29.56
C ASP A 317 8.61 -26.04 29.42
N LYS A 318 7.86 -25.90 30.52
CA LYS A 318 6.40 -25.68 30.47
C LYS A 318 6.03 -24.41 29.69
N LYS A 319 6.78 -23.32 29.87
CA LYS A 319 6.55 -22.05 29.15
C LYS A 319 6.89 -22.15 27.66
N ILE A 320 7.94 -22.90 27.30
CA ILE A 320 8.32 -23.15 25.91
C ILE A 320 7.28 -24.05 25.22
N GLU A 321 6.79 -25.08 25.89
CA GLU A 321 5.74 -25.98 25.38
C GLU A 321 4.43 -25.23 25.12
N LEU A 322 3.96 -24.42 26.09
CA LEU A 322 2.78 -23.57 25.91
C LEU A 322 2.92 -22.60 24.74
N ALA A 323 4.07 -21.92 24.64
CA ALA A 323 4.32 -20.99 23.54
C ALA A 323 4.42 -21.72 22.19
N SER A 324 4.92 -22.96 22.16
CA SER A 324 5.01 -23.75 20.93
C SER A 324 3.63 -24.19 20.45
N ARG A 325 2.74 -24.57 21.38
CA ARG A 325 1.33 -24.87 21.07
C ARG A 325 0.58 -23.64 20.56
N GLN A 326 0.82 -22.47 21.15
CA GLN A 326 0.24 -21.20 20.66
C GLN A 326 0.73 -20.84 19.26
N ILE A 327 2.01 -21.07 18.97
CA ILE A 327 2.55 -20.88 17.61
C ILE A 327 1.85 -21.81 16.61
N GLU A 328 1.66 -23.08 16.96
CA GLU A 328 1.00 -24.08 16.10
C GLU A 328 -0.47 -23.73 15.83
N GLU A 329 -1.19 -23.25 16.85
CA GLU A 329 -2.58 -22.79 16.71
C GLU A 329 -2.68 -21.56 15.80
N LEU A 330 -1.84 -20.55 16.02
CA LEU A 330 -1.80 -19.35 15.19
C LEU A 330 -1.35 -19.64 13.76
N SER A 331 -0.40 -20.56 13.55
CA SER A 331 0.01 -20.96 12.20
C SER A 331 -1.11 -21.68 11.45
N SER A 332 -1.89 -22.53 12.14
CA SER A 332 -3.05 -23.18 11.51
C SER A 332 -4.16 -22.17 11.17
N GLN A 333 -4.37 -21.16 12.01
CA GLN A 333 -5.31 -20.07 11.69
C GLN A 333 -4.84 -19.23 10.49
N LEU A 334 -3.53 -18.98 10.41
CA LEU A 334 -2.92 -18.26 9.29
C LEU A 334 -3.11 -19.01 7.97
N GLU A 335 -2.80 -20.31 7.93
CA GLU A 335 -2.98 -21.14 6.73
C GLU A 335 -4.43 -21.12 6.23
N LYS A 336 -5.41 -21.30 7.13
CA LYS A 336 -6.84 -21.27 6.76
C LYS A 336 -7.30 -19.92 6.20
N LYS A 337 -6.75 -18.81 6.71
CA LYS A 337 -7.10 -17.47 6.23
C LYS A 337 -6.38 -17.12 4.91
N ASP A 338 -5.11 -17.51 4.77
CA ASP A 338 -4.35 -17.34 3.51
C ASP A 338 -5.06 -18.12 2.37
N ASP A 339 -5.53 -19.34 2.63
CA ASP A 339 -6.27 -20.15 1.65
C ASP A 339 -7.60 -19.47 1.25
N ALA A 340 -8.40 -19.00 2.22
CA ALA A 340 -9.66 -18.32 1.95
C ALA A 340 -9.49 -17.04 1.12
N GLN A 341 -8.44 -16.26 1.38
CA GLN A 341 -8.16 -15.05 0.61
C GLN A 341 -7.73 -15.35 -0.82
N SER A 342 -7.05 -16.47 -1.06
CA SER A 342 -6.65 -16.90 -2.40
C SER A 342 -7.81 -17.39 -3.27
N GLU A 343 -8.89 -17.89 -2.66
CA GLU A 343 -10.10 -18.32 -3.38
C GLU A 343 -10.96 -17.12 -3.85
N ASP A 344 -10.98 -16.02 -3.09
CA ASP A 344 -11.69 -14.79 -3.46
C ASP A 344 -11.00 -13.99 -4.59
N GLU A 345 -9.72 -14.28 -4.87
CA GLU A 345 -8.92 -13.65 -5.93
C GLU A 345 -8.98 -14.39 -7.28
N ALA A 346 -9.57 -15.59 -7.35
CA ALA A 346 -9.64 -16.46 -8.53
C ALA A 346 -10.98 -16.34 -9.29
#